data_AF-A0A0B4F5W6-F1
#
_entry.id   AF-A0A0B4F5W6-F1
#
_cell.length_a   1.000
_cell.length_b   1.000
_cell.length_c   1.000
_cell.angle_alpha   90.00
_cell.angle_beta   90.00
_cell.angle_gamma   90.00
#
_symmetry.space_group_name_H-M   'P 1'
#
loop_
_entity.id
_entity.type
_entity.pdbx_description
1 polymer ?
#
loop_
_entity_poly.entity_id
_entity_poly.type
_entity_poly.pdbx_seq_one_letter_code
_entity_poly.pdbx_strand_id
1 'polypeptide(L)'
;MLNDDNASRTSSAEVSNIPSTRLGRAAEDLNSDENTSVTSTQDADHVYDNTPSRDAGTVHIAKDCGNTVNSNCGNKIHHNYGDTTTYNTTNILQAKPPETSAEYRTYINNFVTNNFPGFPDLDISIDSLVNAAVAKVRSISEEFHLAPERAPGIVKLAVYDFVILCDDSFSMRKHKRKLKGTLIRLAKIASLLTPLGISVRFLNHTGQDTNSLDGLLTINEIEQQFSRVWFIGFSRLGTALNEKVVQPLILRKAEAHTLRRPVITMVITDGQPSGEDSDTFKNCIRTCKHSPALQSYGPGAAVFLVTQIGNSSKANQFLRGLEDDETIKDFVCCSKEALDRQEELCRRRGNDALYTGWLIELFLTALDCRTG
;
A
#
# COMPACT_ATOMS: atom_id res chain seq x y z
N MET A 1 -82.17 21.43 4.45
CA MET A 1 -81.53 20.19 3.98
C MET A 1 -80.73 19.69 5.17
N LEU A 2 -81.33 18.83 6.00
CA LEU A 2 -81.35 17.37 5.82
C LEU A 2 -79.91 16.83 5.88
N ASN A 3 -79.41 16.44 7.07
CA ASN A 3 -79.61 15.15 7.78
C ASN A 3 -78.65 14.08 7.22
N ASP A 4 -78.03 13.17 7.99
CA ASP A 4 -77.98 12.95 9.44
C ASP A 4 -76.71 12.16 9.81
N ASP A 5 -76.47 12.05 11.12
CA ASP A 5 -75.56 11.12 11.79
C ASP A 5 -75.65 9.65 11.32
N ASN A 6 -74.59 8.86 11.56
CA ASN A 6 -74.67 7.86 12.63
C ASN A 6 -73.30 7.35 13.10
N ALA A 7 -73.25 6.93 14.37
CA ALA A 7 -72.09 6.35 15.04
C ALA A 7 -72.39 4.92 15.52
N SER A 8 -71.31 4.22 15.95
CA SER A 8 -71.36 3.00 16.78
C SER A 8 -71.83 1.71 16.04
N ARG A 9 -71.50 0.47 16.45
CA ARG A 9 -71.14 -0.09 17.78
C ARG A 9 -70.24 -1.35 17.65
N THR A 10 -69.22 -1.41 18.51
CA THR A 10 -68.86 -2.53 19.42
C THR A 10 -69.29 -3.98 19.14
N SER A 11 -68.35 -4.94 19.21
CA SER A 11 -68.14 -5.87 20.36
C SER A 11 -66.99 -6.86 20.02
N SER A 12 -65.99 -7.06 20.89
CA SER A 12 -65.87 -8.14 21.89
C SER A 12 -65.55 -9.54 21.30
N ALA A 13 -64.73 -10.42 21.90
CA ALA A 13 -63.76 -10.31 23.01
C ALA A 13 -62.93 -11.61 23.08
N GLU A 14 -61.67 -11.52 23.55
CA GLU A 14 -60.90 -12.54 24.34
C GLU A 14 -60.76 -13.98 23.73
N VAL A 15 -59.88 -14.91 24.13
CA VAL A 15 -59.20 -15.22 25.40
C VAL A 15 -57.80 -15.82 25.13
N SER A 16 -56.91 -15.59 26.11
CA SER A 16 -55.65 -16.24 26.55
C SER A 16 -55.47 -17.78 26.31
N ASN A 17 -54.34 -18.47 26.61
CA ASN A 17 -53.30 -18.27 27.65
C ASN A 17 -52.00 -19.10 27.42
N ILE A 18 -51.03 -19.00 28.36
CA ILE A 18 -49.59 -19.40 28.31
C ILE A 18 -49.15 -19.96 29.71
N PRO A 19 -48.05 -20.75 29.98
CA PRO A 19 -47.00 -21.45 29.18
C PRO A 19 -46.82 -22.98 29.53
N SER A 20 -45.77 -23.68 29.03
CA SER A 20 -44.67 -24.26 29.89
C SER A 20 -43.82 -25.45 29.35
N THR A 21 -42.48 -25.29 29.47
CA THR A 21 -41.40 -26.23 29.89
C THR A 21 -41.25 -27.70 29.38
N ARG A 22 -40.08 -28.01 28.77
CA ARG A 22 -38.96 -28.89 29.27
C ARG A 22 -37.93 -29.12 28.12
N LEU A 23 -36.58 -29.07 28.27
CA LEU A 23 -35.56 -29.72 29.13
C LEU A 23 -35.01 -31.07 28.60
N GLY A 24 -33.71 -31.12 28.30
CA GLY A 24 -32.92 -32.32 27.93
C GLY A 24 -32.27 -32.23 26.53
N ARG A 25 -31.03 -32.67 26.30
CA ARG A 25 -30.00 -33.26 27.19
C ARG A 25 -28.59 -33.07 26.57
N ALA A 26 -27.53 -33.33 27.35
CA ALA A 26 -26.13 -33.11 26.97
C ALA A 26 -25.59 -34.11 25.93
N ALA A 27 -24.51 -33.71 25.27
CA ALA A 27 -23.52 -34.59 24.66
C ALA A 27 -22.13 -34.13 25.13
N GLU A 28 -21.49 -34.93 25.97
CA GLU A 28 -20.05 -34.90 26.20
C GLU A 28 -19.42 -35.72 25.08
N ASP A 29 -18.31 -35.26 24.49
CA ASP A 29 -17.41 -36.19 23.80
C ASP A 29 -15.94 -35.79 23.99
N LEU A 30 -15.19 -36.82 24.35
CA LEU A 30 -13.81 -36.83 24.77
C LEU A 30 -12.88 -36.49 23.60
N ASN A 31 -11.83 -35.72 23.86
CA ASN A 31 -10.62 -35.75 23.04
C ASN A 31 -9.46 -36.17 23.95
N SER A 32 -9.04 -37.43 23.80
CA SER A 32 -7.85 -37.99 24.42
C SER A 32 -6.63 -37.73 23.53
N ASP A 33 -5.56 -37.19 24.11
CA ASP A 33 -4.25 -37.16 23.47
C ASP A 33 -3.74 -38.61 23.27
N GLU A 34 -3.58 -39.05 22.01
CA GLU A 34 -2.75 -40.22 21.69
C GLU A 34 -1.46 -39.81 20.97
N ASN A 35 -0.37 -39.98 21.71
CA ASN A 35 1.00 -39.81 21.26
C ASN A 35 1.47 -41.10 20.58
N THR A 36 1.65 -41.10 19.25
CA THR A 36 2.37 -42.17 18.54
C THR A 36 3.46 -41.64 17.62
N SER A 37 4.70 -41.85 18.06
CA SER A 37 5.90 -41.77 17.24
C SER A 37 5.92 -42.88 16.18
N VAL A 38 6.23 -42.54 14.92
CA VAL A 38 6.75 -43.53 13.95
C VAL A 38 7.99 -42.97 13.27
N THR A 39 9.14 -43.45 13.72
CA THR A 39 10.40 -43.43 12.99
C THR A 39 10.48 -44.66 12.07
N SER A 40 10.77 -44.46 10.79
CA SER A 40 11.67 -45.37 10.04
C SER A 40 12.07 -44.80 8.69
N THR A 41 13.37 -44.57 8.54
CA THR A 41 14.07 -44.35 7.28
C THR A 41 14.24 -45.68 6.53
N GLN A 42 14.15 -45.67 5.20
CA GLN A 42 14.76 -46.68 4.34
C GLN A 42 15.46 -45.99 3.17
N ASP A 43 16.76 -45.73 3.36
CA ASP A 43 17.69 -45.52 2.25
C ASP A 43 18.20 -46.87 1.76
N ALA A 44 18.22 -47.07 0.44
CA ALA A 44 19.04 -48.09 -0.20
C ALA A 44 19.25 -47.71 -1.67
N ASP A 45 20.43 -47.16 -1.99
CA ASP A 45 21.03 -47.37 -3.30
C ASP A 45 22.57 -47.30 -3.23
N HIS A 46 23.22 -48.05 -4.12
CA HIS A 46 24.57 -48.59 -3.89
C HIS A 46 25.75 -47.68 -4.27
N VAL A 47 26.88 -47.88 -3.59
CA VAL A 47 28.20 -47.30 -3.88
C VAL A 47 29.11 -48.29 -4.62
N TYR A 48 29.79 -47.80 -5.67
CA TYR A 48 31.04 -48.26 -6.31
C TYR A 48 31.51 -47.12 -7.25
N ASP A 49 32.78 -46.79 -7.52
CA ASP A 49 34.10 -47.20 -6.98
C ASP A 49 35.14 -46.06 -7.27
N ASN A 50 36.42 -46.31 -7.00
CA ASN A 50 37.54 -45.36 -6.82
C ASN A 50 38.10 -44.58 -8.04
N THR A 51 38.90 -43.55 -7.72
CA THR A 51 39.85 -42.79 -8.57
C THR A 51 41.27 -43.44 -8.54
N PRO A 52 42.43 -42.88 -8.98
CA PRO A 52 42.78 -41.60 -9.67
C PRO A 52 43.91 -41.63 -10.76
N SER A 53 44.19 -40.49 -11.43
CA SER A 53 45.52 -40.02 -11.92
C SER A 53 45.41 -38.52 -12.28
N ARG A 54 46.18 -37.53 -11.78
CA ARG A 54 47.64 -37.24 -11.81
C ARG A 54 48.22 -36.86 -13.19
N ASP A 55 48.43 -35.55 -13.38
CA ASP A 55 49.69 -34.84 -13.77
C ASP A 55 49.46 -33.33 -13.54
N ALA A 56 50.29 -32.51 -12.87
CA ALA A 56 51.74 -32.26 -12.89
C ALA A 56 52.17 -31.17 -13.91
N GLY A 57 52.61 -29.99 -13.41
CA GLY A 57 53.03 -28.86 -14.26
C GLY A 57 53.30 -27.56 -13.50
N THR A 58 54.48 -27.44 -12.86
CA THR A 58 54.90 -26.26 -12.09
C THR A 58 55.80 -25.33 -12.90
N VAL A 59 55.62 -24.00 -12.81
CA VAL A 59 56.70 -23.02 -13.11
C VAL A 59 56.69 -21.89 -12.07
N HIS A 60 57.85 -21.69 -11.42
CA HIS A 60 58.16 -20.50 -10.62
C HIS A 60 59.19 -19.64 -11.34
N ILE A 61 59.04 -18.30 -11.29
CA ILE A 61 60.14 -17.34 -11.44
C ILE A 61 60.02 -16.30 -10.31
N ALA A 62 61.15 -15.78 -9.83
CA ALA A 62 61.26 -14.96 -8.62
C ALA A 62 62.14 -13.71 -8.83
N LYS A 63 62.12 -12.82 -7.83
CA LYS A 63 62.86 -11.53 -7.69
C LYS A 63 62.24 -10.36 -8.48
N ASP A 64 62.30 -9.11 -8.02
CA ASP A 64 63.28 -8.51 -7.10
C ASP A 64 62.72 -7.51 -6.07
N CYS A 65 63.56 -7.03 -5.14
CA CYS A 65 63.19 -6.17 -3.99
C CYS A 65 63.55 -4.68 -4.21
N GLY A 66 62.83 -3.75 -3.54
CA GLY A 66 63.13 -2.31 -3.66
C GLY A 66 62.44 -1.36 -2.66
N ASN A 67 63.07 -1.19 -1.48
CA ASN A 67 63.04 -0.05 -0.54
C ASN A 67 61.75 0.56 0.07
N THR A 68 61.90 0.89 1.35
CA THR A 68 60.99 1.55 2.31
C THR A 68 61.09 3.09 2.30
N VAL A 69 59.99 3.83 2.60
CA VAL A 69 59.95 4.83 3.69
C VAL A 69 58.52 5.11 4.23
N ASN A 70 58.37 5.07 5.56
CA ASN A 70 57.40 5.71 6.49
C ASN A 70 55.90 6.01 6.20
N SER A 71 55.09 5.43 7.11
CA SER A 71 54.19 6.11 8.07
C SER A 71 52.69 6.34 7.79
N ASN A 72 51.89 5.69 8.65
CA ASN A 72 50.54 6.04 9.15
C ASN A 72 49.43 6.41 8.15
N CYS A 73 48.42 5.54 8.06
CA CYS A 73 47.32 5.59 9.04
C CYS A 73 46.48 4.30 8.99
N GLY A 74 46.02 3.82 10.14
CA GLY A 74 45.11 2.69 10.18
C GLY A 74 43.68 3.12 9.87
N ASN A 75 42.97 2.34 9.06
CA ASN A 75 41.52 2.23 9.23
C ASN A 75 40.99 0.89 8.71
N LYS A 76 39.98 0.34 9.41
CA LYS A 76 39.37 -0.95 9.08
C LYS A 76 38.49 -0.80 7.84
N ILE A 77 38.60 -1.73 6.90
CA ILE A 77 37.74 -1.76 5.70
C ILE A 77 36.31 -2.16 6.13
N HIS A 78 35.41 -1.17 6.20
CA HIS A 78 33.98 -1.42 6.09
C HIS A 78 33.60 -1.44 4.60
N HIS A 79 32.96 -2.51 4.15
CA HIS A 79 32.40 -2.58 2.81
C HIS A 79 31.18 -1.66 2.72
N ASN A 80 31.32 -0.53 2.03
CA ASN A 80 30.18 0.26 1.59
C ASN A 80 29.61 -0.35 0.30
N TYR A 81 28.35 -0.78 0.34
CA TYR A 81 27.56 -1.00 -0.87
C TYR A 81 26.61 0.20 -1.00
N GLY A 82 26.98 1.14 -1.86
CA GLY A 82 26.13 2.28 -2.19
C GLY A 82 25.33 2.02 -3.45
N ASP A 83 24.21 2.72 -3.59
CA ASP A 83 23.92 3.36 -4.87
C ASP A 83 23.15 4.66 -4.61
N THR A 84 23.80 5.79 -4.86
CA THR A 84 23.25 7.12 -4.61
C THR A 84 22.56 7.59 -5.88
N THR A 85 21.23 7.62 -5.90
CA THR A 85 20.50 8.13 -7.06
C THR A 85 20.76 9.63 -7.22
N THR A 86 21.61 9.99 -8.18
CA THR A 86 21.95 11.38 -8.51
C THR A 86 20.81 12.01 -9.29
N TYR A 87 19.87 12.65 -8.59
CA TYR A 87 18.97 13.61 -9.22
C TYR A 87 19.75 14.86 -9.62
N ASN A 88 19.33 15.55 -10.70
CA ASN A 88 19.96 16.77 -11.19
C ASN A 88 19.64 17.97 -10.26
N THR A 89 20.31 18.02 -9.11
CA THR A 89 20.13 19.03 -8.05
C THR A 89 20.81 20.36 -8.40
N THR A 90 20.41 21.00 -9.49
CA THR A 90 21.06 22.24 -9.97
C THR A 90 20.19 23.50 -9.84
N ASN A 91 18.97 23.41 -9.29
CA ASN A 91 18.16 24.61 -9.01
C ASN A 91 17.07 24.49 -7.92
N ILE A 92 17.27 23.61 -6.94
CA ILE A 92 16.58 23.74 -5.64
C ILE A 92 17.66 24.06 -4.60
N LEU A 93 17.82 25.36 -4.32
CA LEU A 93 18.41 25.79 -3.05
C LEU A 93 17.61 25.09 -1.96
N GLN A 94 18.28 24.40 -1.03
CA GLN A 94 17.62 23.72 0.09
C GLN A 94 16.85 24.73 0.94
N ALA A 95 15.58 24.94 0.59
CA ALA A 95 14.66 25.70 1.41
C ALA A 95 14.56 24.98 2.75
N LYS A 96 14.88 25.71 3.83
CA LYS A 96 14.72 25.22 5.19
C LYS A 96 13.31 24.60 5.33
N PRO A 97 13.16 23.39 5.90
CA PRO A 97 11.84 22.81 6.14
C PRO A 97 10.92 23.80 6.85
N PRO A 98 9.64 23.93 6.46
CA PRO A 98 8.68 24.78 7.16
C PRO A 98 8.56 24.36 8.63
N GLU A 99 8.60 25.35 9.52
CA GLU A 99 8.46 25.15 10.97
C GLU A 99 7.23 25.90 11.53
N THR A 100 6.92 27.05 10.95
CA THR A 100 5.83 27.93 11.39
C THR A 100 4.56 27.75 10.55
N SER A 101 3.41 28.18 11.10
CA SER A 101 2.12 28.13 10.38
C SER A 101 2.13 28.93 9.07
N ALA A 102 2.90 30.01 8.99
CA ALA A 102 3.02 30.82 7.77
C ALA A 102 3.82 30.10 6.67
N GLU A 103 4.91 29.42 7.04
CA GLU A 103 5.72 28.62 6.12
C GLU A 103 4.95 27.39 5.65
N TYR A 104 4.28 26.65 6.55
CA TYR A 104 3.41 25.53 6.17
C TYR A 104 2.26 25.95 5.26
N ARG A 105 1.62 27.10 5.53
CA ARG A 105 0.58 27.67 4.66
C ARG A 105 1.12 27.97 3.26
N THR A 106 2.31 28.56 3.17
CA THR A 106 2.96 28.86 1.89
C THR A 106 3.31 27.58 1.14
N TYR A 107 3.88 26.59 1.84
CA TYR A 107 4.24 25.28 1.29
C TYR A 107 3.02 24.55 0.71
N ILE A 108 1.92 24.47 1.46
CA ILE A 108 0.72 23.76 1.00
C ILE A 108 -0.04 24.54 -0.10
N ASN A 109 -0.12 25.87 -0.01
CA ASN A 109 -0.75 26.67 -1.05
C ASN A 109 0.00 26.54 -2.38
N ASN A 110 1.34 26.63 -2.37
CA ASN A 110 2.15 26.42 -3.57
C ASN A 110 1.92 25.03 -4.17
N PHE A 111 1.89 23.98 -3.33
CA PHE A 111 1.60 22.62 -3.78
C PHE A 111 0.21 22.51 -4.43
N VAL A 112 -0.82 23.05 -3.81
CA VAL A 112 -2.21 23.01 -4.30
C VAL A 112 -2.37 23.81 -5.59
N THR A 113 -1.91 25.06 -5.62
CA THR A 113 -2.04 25.93 -6.80
C THR A 113 -1.35 25.35 -8.04
N ASN A 114 -0.19 24.73 -7.87
CA ASN A 114 0.57 24.17 -9.01
C ASN A 114 -0.01 22.85 -9.53
N ASN A 115 -0.64 22.03 -8.67
CA ASN A 115 -1.03 20.66 -9.01
C ASN A 115 -2.53 20.44 -9.20
N PHE A 116 -3.37 21.30 -8.60
CA PHE A 116 -4.82 21.12 -8.48
C PHE A 116 -5.66 22.36 -8.94
N PRO A 117 -5.27 23.10 -10.00
CA PRO A 117 -5.90 24.39 -10.33
C PRO A 117 -7.38 24.31 -10.72
N GLY A 118 -7.90 23.13 -11.06
CA GLY A 118 -9.31 22.92 -11.45
C GLY A 118 -10.19 22.27 -10.38
N PHE A 119 -9.73 22.10 -9.14
CA PHE A 119 -10.62 21.67 -8.05
C PHE A 119 -11.52 22.84 -7.63
N PRO A 120 -12.86 22.76 -7.81
CA PRO A 120 -13.76 23.90 -7.56
C PRO A 120 -13.88 24.23 -6.07
N ASP A 121 -14.05 23.20 -5.24
CA ASP A 121 -13.79 23.25 -3.80
C ASP A 121 -12.99 21.99 -3.47
N LEU A 122 -11.68 22.13 -3.25
CA LEU A 122 -10.84 21.08 -2.73
C LEU A 122 -11.23 20.85 -1.27
N ASP A 123 -11.74 19.67 -0.92
CA ASP A 123 -12.32 19.37 0.41
C ASP A 123 -11.21 19.13 1.46
N ILE A 124 -10.47 20.21 1.72
CA ILE A 124 -9.44 20.36 2.76
C ILE A 124 -9.66 21.71 3.46
N SER A 125 -9.60 21.71 4.79
CA SER A 125 -9.35 22.94 5.54
C SER A 125 -7.84 23.17 5.59
N ILE A 126 -7.33 24.09 4.76
CA ILE A 126 -5.92 24.50 4.77
C ILE A 126 -5.51 24.93 6.19
N ASP A 127 -6.36 25.67 6.89
CA ASP A 127 -6.10 26.16 8.24
C ASP A 127 -5.97 25.01 9.24
N SER A 128 -6.88 24.04 9.20
CA SER A 128 -6.82 22.86 10.07
C SER A 128 -5.61 21.98 9.75
N LEU A 129 -5.26 21.83 8.47
CA LEU A 129 -4.11 21.07 8.01
C LEU A 129 -2.79 21.72 8.44
N VAL A 130 -2.66 23.04 8.31
CA VAL A 130 -1.50 23.82 8.77
C VAL A 130 -1.35 23.73 10.29
N ASN A 131 -2.44 23.85 11.05
CA ASN A 131 -2.42 23.71 12.50
C ASN A 131 -2.02 22.29 12.93
N ALA A 132 -2.55 21.25 12.26
CA ALA A 132 -2.14 19.87 12.49
C ALA A 132 -0.67 19.62 12.12
N ALA A 133 -0.17 20.28 11.06
CA ALA A 133 1.21 20.14 10.60
C ALA A 133 2.20 20.65 11.65
N VAL A 134 2.04 21.90 12.11
CA VAL A 134 2.87 22.53 13.15
C VAL A 134 2.83 21.73 14.46
N ALA A 135 1.67 21.18 14.81
CA ALA A 135 1.51 20.38 16.02
C ALA A 135 2.16 18.98 15.96
N LYS A 136 2.19 18.33 14.78
CA LYS A 136 2.48 16.88 14.67
C LYS A 136 3.65 16.50 13.77
N VAL A 137 4.01 17.25 12.72
CA VAL A 137 4.97 16.77 11.70
C VAL A 137 6.33 16.41 12.30
N ARG A 138 6.81 17.19 13.28
CA ARG A 138 8.05 16.89 14.00
C ARG A 138 8.00 15.56 14.76
N SER A 139 6.96 15.32 15.57
CA SER A 139 6.85 14.06 16.32
C SER A 139 6.60 12.86 15.41
N ILE A 140 5.89 13.03 14.29
CA ILE A 140 5.73 12.01 13.24
C ILE A 140 7.09 11.70 12.59
N SER A 141 7.91 12.72 12.31
CA SER A 141 9.26 12.55 11.76
C SER A 141 10.18 11.80 12.71
N GLU A 142 10.09 12.09 14.01
CA GLU A 142 10.83 11.41 15.08
C GLU A 142 10.36 9.95 15.26
N GLU A 143 9.03 9.71 15.29
CA GLU A 143 8.44 8.36 15.42
C GLU A 143 8.84 7.44 14.26
N PHE A 144 8.76 7.93 13.02
CA PHE A 144 8.98 7.12 11.83
C PHE A 144 10.36 7.28 11.19
N HIS A 145 11.27 8.01 11.84
CA HIS A 145 12.64 8.26 11.37
C HIS A 145 12.71 8.84 9.94
N LEU A 146 11.81 9.78 9.63
CA LEU A 146 11.84 10.50 8.35
C LEU A 146 13.00 11.51 8.36
N ALA A 147 13.60 11.74 7.20
CA ALA A 147 14.60 12.80 7.05
C ALA A 147 13.93 14.19 7.21
N PRO A 148 14.60 15.19 7.82
CA PRO A 148 14.00 16.50 8.06
C PRO A 148 13.47 17.21 6.81
N GLU A 149 14.10 16.97 5.65
CA GLU A 149 13.71 17.52 4.35
C GLU A 149 12.45 16.84 3.79
N ARG A 150 12.12 15.64 4.27
CA ARG A 150 11.01 14.80 3.81
C ARG A 150 9.76 14.96 4.66
N ALA A 151 9.92 15.18 5.96
CA ALA A 151 8.82 15.35 6.91
C ALA A 151 7.74 16.37 6.49
N PRO A 152 8.07 17.56 5.91
CA PRO A 152 7.06 18.48 5.40
C PRO A 152 6.12 17.86 4.35
N GLY A 153 6.60 16.88 3.58
CA GLY A 153 5.82 16.17 2.58
C GLY A 153 4.57 15.47 3.12
N ILE A 154 4.52 15.15 4.43
CA ILE A 154 3.34 14.56 5.07
C ILE A 154 2.09 15.44 4.88
N VAL A 155 2.24 16.78 4.80
CA VAL A 155 1.08 17.66 4.55
C VAL A 155 0.53 17.50 3.13
N LYS A 156 1.38 17.15 2.14
CA LYS A 156 0.93 16.83 0.79
C LYS A 156 0.06 15.56 0.78
N LEU A 157 0.46 14.52 1.53
CA LEU A 157 -0.29 13.27 1.64
C LEU A 157 -1.71 13.51 2.16
N ALA A 158 -1.86 14.38 3.17
CA ALA A 158 -3.16 14.72 3.76
C ALA A 158 -4.12 15.52 2.83
N VAL A 159 -3.69 15.88 1.62
CA VAL A 159 -4.56 16.42 0.56
C VAL A 159 -5.26 15.33 -0.26
N TYR A 160 -4.68 14.13 -0.33
CA TYR A 160 -5.19 13.05 -1.16
C TYR A 160 -6.24 12.18 -0.45
N ASP A 161 -7.08 11.54 -1.25
CA ASP A 161 -7.81 10.33 -0.85
C ASP A 161 -6.95 9.10 -1.16
N PHE A 162 -6.76 8.23 -0.17
CA PHE A 162 -5.97 7.00 -0.32
C PHE A 162 -6.86 5.84 -0.76
N VAL A 163 -6.59 5.27 -1.94
CA VAL A 163 -7.27 4.08 -2.45
C VAL A 163 -6.28 2.93 -2.58
N ILE A 164 -6.53 1.81 -1.90
CA ILE A 164 -5.66 0.63 -1.94
C ILE A 164 -6.34 -0.48 -2.73
N LEU A 165 -5.79 -0.84 -3.89
CA LEU A 165 -6.23 -1.97 -4.70
C LEU A 165 -5.40 -3.21 -4.36
N CYS A 166 -6.05 -4.16 -3.70
CA CYS A 166 -5.45 -5.34 -3.13
C CYS A 166 -5.67 -6.58 -4.02
N ASP A 167 -4.59 -7.27 -4.35
CA ASP A 167 -4.66 -8.61 -4.93
C ASP A 167 -5.11 -9.63 -3.86
N ASP A 168 -6.26 -10.24 -4.13
CA ASP A 168 -6.88 -11.34 -3.38
C ASP A 168 -6.97 -12.62 -4.23
N SER A 169 -6.09 -12.80 -5.21
CA SER A 169 -5.99 -14.04 -5.99
C SER A 169 -5.54 -15.24 -5.14
N PHE A 170 -5.57 -16.43 -5.74
CA PHE A 170 -5.11 -17.65 -5.06
C PHE A 170 -3.64 -17.61 -4.61
N SER A 171 -2.73 -16.95 -5.35
CA SER A 171 -1.31 -16.86 -4.97
C SER A 171 -1.10 -16.04 -3.71
N MET A 172 -1.89 -14.98 -3.53
CA MET A 172 -1.84 -14.08 -2.37
C MET A 172 -2.26 -14.73 -1.03
N ARG A 173 -2.79 -15.98 -1.03
CA ARG A 173 -3.17 -16.70 0.21
C ARG A 173 -2.04 -16.77 1.24
N LYS A 174 -0.80 -17.04 0.81
CA LYS A 174 0.40 -17.08 1.68
C LYS A 174 0.74 -15.70 2.27
N HIS A 175 0.31 -14.63 1.61
CA HIS A 175 0.60 -13.22 1.94
C HIS A 175 -0.53 -12.52 2.70
N LYS A 176 -1.66 -13.19 2.96
CA LYS A 176 -2.85 -12.62 3.62
C LYS A 176 -2.52 -11.85 4.91
N ARG A 177 -1.58 -12.34 5.75
CA ARG A 177 -1.14 -11.63 6.98
C ARG A 177 -0.37 -10.34 6.68
N LYS A 178 0.51 -10.34 5.67
CA LYS A 178 1.31 -9.17 5.26
C LYS A 178 0.43 -8.07 4.70
N LEU A 179 -0.52 -8.44 3.84
CA LEU A 179 -1.47 -7.49 3.24
C LEU A 179 -2.31 -6.80 4.32
N LYS A 180 -2.87 -7.55 5.28
CA LYS A 180 -3.61 -6.98 6.42
C LYS A 180 -2.76 -6.02 7.26
N GLY A 181 -1.54 -6.44 7.62
CA GLY A 181 -0.61 -5.63 8.40
C GLY A 181 -0.14 -4.36 7.67
N THR A 182 -0.10 -4.39 6.34
CA THR A 182 0.16 -3.22 5.51
C THR A 182 -1.05 -2.29 5.50
N LEU A 183 -2.26 -2.77 5.24
CA LEU A 183 -3.49 -1.97 5.28
C LEU A 183 -3.68 -1.21 6.60
N ILE A 184 -3.40 -1.86 7.74
CA ILE A 184 -3.41 -1.22 9.07
C ILE A 184 -2.45 -0.03 9.15
N ARG A 185 -1.22 -0.17 8.61
CA ARG A 185 -0.23 0.93 8.59
C ARG A 185 -0.62 2.02 7.60
N LEU A 186 -1.21 1.67 6.46
CA LEU A 186 -1.70 2.63 5.46
C LEU A 186 -2.85 3.49 6.02
N ALA A 187 -3.78 2.90 6.77
CA ALA A 187 -4.80 3.67 7.48
C ALA A 187 -4.21 4.63 8.53
N LYS A 188 -3.18 4.20 9.28
CA LYS A 188 -2.44 5.10 10.18
C LYS A 188 -1.80 6.26 9.41
N ILE A 189 -1.14 5.99 8.27
CA ILE A 189 -0.45 6.98 7.42
C ILE A 189 -1.44 8.02 6.85
N ALA A 190 -2.54 7.56 6.26
CA ALA A 190 -3.58 8.45 5.73
C ALA A 190 -4.27 9.28 6.83
N SER A 191 -4.16 8.86 8.09
CA SER A 191 -4.80 9.50 9.25
C SER A 191 -3.88 10.36 10.13
N LEU A 192 -2.61 10.54 9.74
CA LEU A 192 -1.60 11.21 10.58
C LEU A 192 -1.98 12.65 10.98
N LEU A 193 -2.42 13.45 9.99
CA LEU A 193 -2.79 14.84 10.20
C LEU A 193 -4.31 15.02 10.33
N THR A 194 -5.08 14.36 9.47
CA THR A 194 -6.54 14.45 9.31
C THR A 194 -7.17 13.05 9.29
N PRO A 195 -8.33 12.80 9.92
CA PRO A 195 -8.92 11.45 10.02
C PRO A 195 -9.64 11.04 8.72
N LEU A 196 -8.87 10.77 7.66
CA LEU A 196 -9.38 10.39 6.34
C LEU A 196 -9.55 8.87 6.18
N GLY A 197 -8.64 8.09 6.77
CA GLY A 197 -8.60 6.64 6.58
C GLY A 197 -8.22 6.24 5.16
N ILE A 198 -8.54 5.00 4.79
CA ILE A 198 -8.31 4.45 3.44
C ILE A 198 -9.57 3.87 2.83
N SER A 199 -9.71 4.03 1.53
CA SER A 199 -10.60 3.23 0.69
C SER A 199 -9.86 1.97 0.25
N VAL A 200 -10.48 0.79 0.38
CA VAL A 200 -9.90 -0.49 -0.03
C VAL A 200 -10.78 -1.15 -1.09
N ARG A 201 -10.15 -1.72 -2.12
CA ARG A 201 -10.78 -2.54 -3.14
C ARG A 201 -9.98 -3.82 -3.30
N PHE A 202 -10.63 -4.94 -3.55
CA PHE A 202 -9.96 -6.20 -3.87
C PHE A 202 -10.32 -6.63 -5.30
N LEU A 203 -9.47 -7.42 -5.97
CA LEU A 203 -9.67 -7.80 -7.37
C LEU A 203 -10.90 -8.71 -7.54
N ASN A 204 -11.04 -9.74 -6.71
CA ASN A 204 -12.00 -10.82 -6.83
C ASN A 204 -13.18 -10.69 -5.85
N HIS A 205 -13.04 -9.95 -4.75
CA HIS A 205 -14.17 -9.64 -3.86
C HIS A 205 -15.25 -8.81 -4.57
N THR A 206 -16.49 -9.29 -4.53
CA THR A 206 -17.67 -8.66 -5.14
C THR A 206 -18.87 -8.78 -4.21
N GLY A 207 -19.67 -7.73 -4.06
CA GLY A 207 -20.89 -7.71 -3.22
C GLY A 207 -21.33 -6.29 -2.89
N GLN A 208 -22.43 -6.14 -2.15
CA GLN A 208 -22.89 -4.80 -1.71
C GLN A 208 -22.00 -4.21 -0.58
N ASP A 209 -21.23 -5.05 0.12
CA ASP A 209 -20.29 -4.65 1.17
C ASP A 209 -19.15 -3.74 0.69
N THR A 210 -18.93 -3.55 -0.63
CA THR A 210 -17.81 -2.74 -1.15
C THR A 210 -17.82 -1.28 -0.71
N ASN A 211 -19.00 -0.71 -0.42
CA ASN A 211 -19.10 0.66 0.11
C ASN A 211 -18.70 0.75 1.59
N SER A 212 -18.71 -0.37 2.32
CA SER A 212 -18.19 -0.45 3.70
C SER A 212 -16.66 -0.62 3.76
N LEU A 213 -15.99 -0.50 2.61
CA LEU A 213 -14.53 -0.48 2.47
C LEU A 213 -13.99 0.94 2.23
N ASP A 214 -14.80 1.99 2.41
CA ASP A 214 -14.39 3.40 2.29
C ASP A 214 -14.20 4.04 3.67
N GLY A 215 -13.20 4.91 3.80
CA GLY A 215 -12.92 5.65 5.04
C GLY A 215 -12.47 4.78 6.23
N LEU A 216 -11.81 3.65 5.98
CA LEU A 216 -11.35 2.75 7.04
C LEU A 216 -10.23 3.41 7.87
N LEU A 217 -10.50 3.67 9.15
CA LEU A 217 -9.62 4.45 10.04
C LEU A 217 -8.91 3.56 11.07
N THR A 218 -9.64 2.60 11.64
CA THR A 218 -9.23 1.83 12.81
C THR A 218 -8.76 0.43 12.44
N ILE A 219 -7.95 -0.15 13.33
CA ILE A 219 -7.53 -1.55 13.23
C ILE A 219 -8.76 -2.47 13.15
N ASN A 220 -9.75 -2.26 14.03
CA ASN A 220 -10.93 -3.11 14.14
C ASN A 220 -11.78 -3.11 12.85
N GLU A 221 -11.99 -1.94 12.22
CA GLU A 221 -12.71 -1.86 10.93
C GLU A 221 -11.97 -2.64 9.84
N ILE A 222 -10.65 -2.46 9.73
CA ILE A 222 -9.82 -3.15 8.74
C ILE A 222 -9.83 -4.67 9.00
N GLU A 223 -9.68 -5.11 10.25
CA GLU A 223 -9.73 -6.54 10.59
C GLU A 223 -11.10 -7.15 10.33
N GLN A 224 -12.18 -6.46 10.69
CA GLN A 224 -13.55 -6.90 10.45
C GLN A 224 -13.83 -7.06 8.96
N GLN A 225 -13.48 -6.06 8.13
CA GLN A 225 -13.70 -6.13 6.69
C GLN A 225 -12.80 -7.17 6.02
N PHE A 226 -11.51 -7.17 6.36
CA PHE A 226 -10.54 -8.12 5.80
C PHE A 226 -10.81 -9.58 6.18
N SER A 227 -11.52 -9.83 7.30
CA SER A 227 -11.96 -11.18 7.67
C SER A 227 -12.90 -11.80 6.63
N ARG A 228 -13.72 -10.96 5.97
CA ARG A 228 -14.72 -11.35 4.95
C ARG A 228 -14.12 -11.61 3.57
N VAL A 229 -12.83 -11.32 3.37
CA VAL A 229 -12.16 -11.41 2.07
C VAL A 229 -11.66 -12.84 1.80
N TRP A 230 -12.20 -13.42 0.74
CA TRP A 230 -11.84 -14.73 0.19
C TRP A 230 -10.72 -14.56 -0.82
N PHE A 231 -9.66 -15.37 -0.71
CA PHE A 231 -8.51 -15.27 -1.58
C PHE A 231 -8.60 -16.32 -2.69
N ILE A 232 -9.17 -15.91 -3.84
CA ILE A 232 -9.66 -16.74 -4.94
C ILE A 232 -9.47 -16.03 -6.29
N GLY A 233 -9.51 -16.79 -7.38
CA GLY A 233 -9.50 -16.22 -8.73
C GLY A 233 -8.11 -15.78 -9.22
N PHE A 234 -8.10 -14.95 -10.27
CA PHE A 234 -6.92 -14.50 -11.00
C PHE A 234 -6.56 -13.05 -10.65
N SER A 235 -5.31 -12.66 -10.93
CA SER A 235 -4.82 -11.28 -10.74
C SER A 235 -5.23 -10.40 -11.93
N ARG A 236 -6.54 -10.12 -12.08
CA ARG A 236 -7.08 -9.20 -13.11
C ARG A 236 -6.91 -7.74 -12.70
N LEU A 237 -5.65 -7.33 -12.53
CA LEU A 237 -5.23 -6.02 -12.02
C LEU A 237 -5.82 -4.85 -12.83
N GLY A 238 -5.75 -4.90 -14.16
CA GLY A 238 -6.21 -3.82 -15.04
C GLY A 238 -7.72 -3.69 -15.09
N THR A 239 -8.42 -4.82 -15.22
CA THR A 239 -9.89 -4.89 -15.16
C THR A 239 -10.40 -4.29 -13.85
N ALA A 240 -9.88 -4.76 -12.71
CA ALA A 240 -10.33 -4.31 -11.40
C ALA A 240 -9.93 -2.86 -11.08
N LEU A 241 -8.75 -2.40 -11.53
CA LEU A 241 -8.34 -1.00 -11.44
C LEU A 241 -9.34 -0.09 -12.17
N ASN A 242 -9.76 -0.48 -13.38
CA ASN A 242 -10.77 0.26 -14.13
C ASN A 242 -12.12 0.25 -13.42
N GLU A 243 -12.67 -0.93 -13.15
CA GLU A 243 -14.04 -1.11 -12.65
C GLU A 243 -14.27 -0.63 -11.21
N LYS A 244 -13.26 -0.77 -10.33
CA LYS A 244 -13.42 -0.55 -8.88
C LYS A 244 -12.75 0.73 -8.37
N VAL A 245 -11.86 1.35 -9.15
CA VAL A 245 -11.15 2.58 -8.78
C VAL A 245 -11.31 3.67 -9.83
N VAL A 246 -10.71 3.53 -11.01
CA VAL A 246 -10.61 4.59 -12.02
C VAL A 246 -11.98 5.09 -12.46
N GLN A 247 -12.92 4.19 -12.79
CA GLN A 247 -14.27 4.58 -13.19
C GLN A 247 -15.07 5.20 -12.03
N PRO A 248 -15.32 4.50 -10.89
CA PRO A 248 -16.22 5.01 -9.85
C PRO A 248 -15.63 6.09 -8.94
N LEU A 249 -14.32 6.11 -8.71
CA LEU A 249 -13.68 6.99 -7.73
C LEU A 249 -12.95 8.19 -8.36
N ILE A 250 -12.59 8.12 -9.65
CA ILE A 250 -11.85 9.17 -10.34
C ILE A 250 -12.67 9.76 -11.50
N LEU A 251 -12.83 9.03 -12.60
CA LEU A 251 -13.34 9.59 -13.86
C LEU A 251 -14.81 10.02 -13.78
N ARG A 252 -15.71 9.15 -13.31
CA ARG A 252 -17.13 9.53 -13.18
C ARG A 252 -17.35 10.67 -12.20
N LYS A 253 -16.52 10.75 -11.14
CA LYS A 253 -16.54 11.89 -10.20
C LYS A 253 -16.05 13.17 -10.87
N ALA A 254 -14.99 13.11 -11.67
CA ALA A 254 -14.45 14.26 -12.39
C ALA A 254 -15.45 14.76 -13.47
N GLU A 255 -16.01 13.86 -14.27
CA GLU A 255 -17.07 14.14 -15.26
C GLU A 255 -18.29 14.80 -14.60
N ALA A 256 -18.75 14.24 -13.47
CA ALA A 256 -19.89 14.78 -12.71
C ALA A 256 -19.54 16.00 -11.83
N HIS A 257 -18.31 16.52 -11.89
CA HIS A 257 -17.82 17.63 -11.07
C HIS A 257 -17.96 17.41 -9.54
N THR A 258 -17.89 16.14 -9.12
CA THR A 258 -17.97 15.67 -7.72
C THR A 258 -16.65 15.09 -7.21
N LEU A 259 -15.57 15.16 -7.98
CA LEU A 259 -14.23 14.85 -7.49
C LEU A 259 -13.76 15.99 -6.57
N ARG A 260 -13.82 15.76 -5.26
CA ARG A 260 -13.54 16.78 -4.23
C ARG A 260 -12.10 16.80 -3.74
N ARG A 261 -11.35 15.70 -3.93
CA ARG A 261 -9.95 15.54 -3.51
C ARG A 261 -9.19 14.73 -4.58
N PRO A 262 -7.89 14.97 -4.80
CA PRO A 262 -7.07 14.16 -5.70
C PRO A 262 -6.88 12.74 -5.11
N VAL A 263 -6.71 11.74 -5.96
CA VAL A 263 -6.67 10.32 -5.52
C VAL A 263 -5.28 9.73 -5.69
N ILE A 264 -4.74 9.14 -4.61
CA ILE A 264 -3.53 8.31 -4.67
C ILE A 264 -3.91 6.84 -4.57
N THR A 265 -3.67 6.10 -5.65
CA THR A 265 -4.01 4.68 -5.76
C THR A 265 -2.77 3.81 -5.58
N MET A 266 -2.73 2.98 -4.54
CA MET A 266 -1.68 1.99 -4.32
C MET A 266 -2.19 0.60 -4.70
N VAL A 267 -1.55 -0.04 -5.68
CA VAL A 267 -1.84 -1.41 -6.12
C VAL A 267 -0.85 -2.38 -5.46
N ILE A 268 -1.34 -3.44 -4.81
CA ILE A 268 -0.53 -4.43 -4.08
C ILE A 268 -0.78 -5.84 -4.63
N THR A 269 0.24 -6.51 -5.17
CA THR A 269 0.14 -7.87 -5.78
C THR A 269 1.37 -8.75 -5.46
N ASP A 270 1.31 -10.08 -5.66
CA ASP A 270 2.49 -10.95 -5.70
C ASP A 270 2.84 -11.47 -7.12
N GLY A 271 2.18 -10.92 -8.14
CA GLY A 271 2.25 -11.41 -9.51
C GLY A 271 2.24 -10.32 -10.59
N GLN A 272 2.18 -10.80 -11.83
CA GLN A 272 1.82 -10.02 -13.01
C GLN A 272 0.30 -10.18 -13.28
N PRO A 273 -0.31 -9.35 -14.14
CA PRO A 273 -1.67 -9.58 -14.62
C PRO A 273 -1.91 -11.00 -15.12
N SER A 274 -3.08 -11.56 -14.81
CA SER A 274 -3.52 -12.88 -15.28
C SER A 274 -5.04 -12.94 -15.42
N GLY A 275 -5.53 -13.72 -16.40
CA GLY A 275 -6.97 -13.79 -16.73
C GLY A 275 -7.50 -12.56 -17.48
N GLU A 276 -6.61 -11.73 -18.02
CA GLU A 276 -6.90 -10.54 -18.84
C GLU A 276 -5.74 -10.32 -19.83
N ASP A 277 -5.92 -9.39 -20.78
CA ASP A 277 -4.85 -8.96 -21.69
C ASP A 277 -3.74 -8.21 -20.92
N SER A 278 -2.47 -8.44 -21.29
CA SER A 278 -1.31 -7.89 -20.56
C SER A 278 -1.29 -6.35 -20.52
N ASP A 279 -1.85 -5.72 -21.55
CA ASP A 279 -1.86 -4.26 -21.70
C ASP A 279 -3.07 -3.61 -21.02
N THR A 280 -4.02 -4.39 -20.47
CA THR A 280 -5.22 -3.89 -19.77
C THR A 280 -4.85 -2.90 -18.66
N PHE A 281 -3.82 -3.22 -17.86
CA PHE A 281 -3.40 -2.38 -16.74
C PHE A 281 -2.82 -1.03 -17.20
N LYS A 282 -1.86 -1.04 -18.13
CA LYS A 282 -1.28 0.20 -18.66
C LYS A 282 -2.29 1.03 -19.45
N ASN A 283 -3.18 0.39 -20.22
CA ASN A 283 -4.26 1.06 -20.92
C ASN A 283 -5.26 1.71 -19.96
N CYS A 284 -5.55 1.12 -18.81
CA CYS A 284 -6.37 1.73 -17.77
C CYS A 284 -5.74 3.02 -17.22
N ILE A 285 -4.45 2.98 -16.83
CA ILE A 285 -3.72 4.18 -16.34
C ILE A 285 -3.66 5.25 -17.43
N ARG A 286 -3.27 4.88 -18.66
CA ARG A 286 -3.17 5.78 -19.81
C ARG A 286 -4.52 6.44 -20.12
N THR A 287 -5.62 5.69 -20.13
CA THR A 287 -6.97 6.22 -20.36
C THR A 287 -7.39 7.18 -19.24
N CYS A 288 -7.08 6.85 -17.99
CA CYS A 288 -7.36 7.74 -16.85
C CYS A 288 -6.66 9.10 -17.01
N LYS A 289 -5.33 9.09 -17.25
CA LYS A 289 -4.51 10.31 -17.31
C LYS A 289 -4.71 11.14 -18.59
N HIS A 290 -5.23 10.54 -19.65
CA HIS A 290 -5.64 11.24 -20.87
C HIS A 290 -7.11 11.66 -20.89
N SER A 291 -7.90 11.39 -19.85
CA SER A 291 -9.29 11.87 -19.78
C SER A 291 -9.32 13.40 -19.66
N PRO A 292 -9.98 14.13 -20.59
CA PRO A 292 -10.09 15.59 -20.49
C PRO A 292 -10.77 16.04 -19.20
N ALA A 293 -11.73 15.24 -18.70
CA ALA A 293 -12.43 15.50 -17.45
C ALA A 293 -11.53 15.39 -16.21
N LEU A 294 -10.45 14.59 -16.25
CA LEU A 294 -9.46 14.55 -15.18
C LEU A 294 -8.36 15.61 -15.37
N GLN A 295 -7.96 15.87 -16.62
CA GLN A 295 -6.91 16.85 -16.92
C GLN A 295 -7.31 18.27 -16.51
N SER A 296 -8.59 18.63 -16.55
CA SER A 296 -9.09 19.91 -16.04
C SER A 296 -8.76 20.14 -14.56
N TYR A 297 -8.74 19.08 -13.74
CA TYR A 297 -8.41 19.15 -12.31
C TYR A 297 -6.93 19.38 -12.02
N GLY A 298 -6.03 19.04 -12.95
CA GLY A 298 -4.59 19.23 -12.85
C GLY A 298 -3.76 17.93 -12.88
N PRO A 299 -2.43 18.03 -13.08
CA PRO A 299 -1.56 16.87 -13.32
C PRO A 299 -1.52 15.91 -12.12
N GLY A 300 -1.61 16.44 -10.90
CA GLY A 300 -1.59 15.66 -9.66
C GLY A 300 -2.92 14.98 -9.30
N ALA A 301 -4.00 15.21 -10.05
CA ALA A 301 -5.37 14.78 -9.66
C ALA A 301 -5.55 13.26 -9.48
N ALA A 302 -4.69 12.46 -10.11
CA ALA A 302 -4.57 11.02 -9.86
C ALA A 302 -3.09 10.59 -9.89
N VAL A 303 -2.66 9.85 -8.87
CA VAL A 303 -1.33 9.26 -8.74
C VAL A 303 -1.45 7.75 -8.59
N PHE A 304 -0.64 6.99 -9.32
CA PHE A 304 -0.61 5.52 -9.25
C PHE A 304 0.73 5.03 -8.69
N LEU A 305 0.67 4.22 -7.66
CA LEU A 305 1.79 3.51 -7.03
C LEU A 305 1.54 2.00 -7.15
N VAL A 306 2.50 1.24 -7.63
CA VAL A 306 2.42 -0.23 -7.71
C VAL A 306 3.51 -0.85 -6.85
N THR A 307 3.15 -1.84 -6.03
CA THR A 307 4.08 -2.55 -5.17
C THR A 307 3.84 -4.05 -5.17
N GLN A 308 4.91 -4.79 -4.86
CA GLN A 308 4.88 -6.25 -4.80
C GLN A 308 5.01 -6.78 -3.36
N ILE A 309 4.39 -7.92 -3.10
CA ILE A 309 4.70 -8.79 -1.95
C ILE A 309 5.38 -10.06 -2.47
N GLY A 310 6.42 -10.52 -1.78
CA GLY A 310 7.17 -11.70 -2.16
C GLY A 310 8.20 -11.44 -3.26
N ASN A 311 8.67 -12.52 -3.86
CA ASN A 311 9.87 -12.56 -4.70
C ASN A 311 9.61 -13.08 -6.12
N SER A 312 8.38 -12.91 -6.63
CA SER A 312 7.99 -13.38 -7.97
C SER A 312 8.79 -12.64 -9.05
N SER A 313 9.60 -13.36 -9.84
CA SER A 313 10.34 -12.77 -10.96
C SER A 313 9.42 -12.14 -12.00
N LYS A 314 8.21 -12.71 -12.19
CA LYS A 314 7.15 -12.16 -13.04
C LYS A 314 6.59 -10.84 -12.51
N ALA A 315 6.38 -10.71 -11.20
CA ALA A 315 5.98 -9.44 -10.59
C ALA A 315 7.07 -8.37 -10.79
N ASN A 316 8.34 -8.73 -10.54
CA ASN A 316 9.48 -7.83 -10.77
C ASN A 316 9.60 -7.38 -12.24
N GLN A 317 9.39 -8.29 -13.20
CA GLN A 317 9.40 -7.95 -14.63
C GLN A 317 8.21 -7.05 -15.00
N PHE A 318 7.02 -7.32 -14.45
CA PHE A 318 5.85 -6.48 -14.66
C PHE A 318 6.06 -5.05 -14.12
N LEU A 319 6.51 -4.89 -12.87
CA LEU A 319 6.79 -3.57 -12.27
C LEU A 319 7.84 -2.79 -13.08
N ARG A 320 8.94 -3.43 -13.49
CA ARG A 320 9.95 -2.80 -14.36
C ARG A 320 9.36 -2.38 -15.71
N GLY A 321 8.58 -3.26 -16.34
CA GLY A 321 7.88 -2.96 -17.58
C GLY A 321 6.89 -1.79 -17.49
N LEU A 322 6.39 -1.44 -16.29
CA LEU A 322 5.58 -0.24 -16.08
C LEU A 322 6.43 1.04 -15.96
N GLU A 323 7.65 0.95 -15.42
CA GLU A 323 8.59 2.08 -15.31
C GLU A 323 9.34 2.35 -16.63
N ASP A 324 9.56 1.30 -17.44
CA ASP A 324 10.23 1.37 -18.75
C ASP A 324 9.26 1.73 -19.91
N ASP A 325 7.93 1.70 -19.70
CA ASP A 325 6.94 2.01 -20.74
C ASP A 325 6.76 3.53 -20.91
N GLU A 326 7.34 4.08 -21.99
CA GLU A 326 7.27 5.49 -22.39
C GLU A 326 5.85 6.10 -22.40
N THR A 327 4.79 5.30 -22.50
CA THR A 327 3.39 5.81 -22.54
C THR A 327 2.76 6.00 -21.16
N ILE A 328 3.37 5.43 -20.10
CA ILE A 328 2.85 5.49 -18.71
C ILE A 328 3.90 5.72 -17.63
N LYS A 329 5.20 5.72 -17.94
CA LYS A 329 6.30 5.97 -16.97
C LYS A 329 6.19 7.32 -16.25
N ASP A 330 5.47 8.28 -16.82
CA ASP A 330 5.20 9.60 -16.23
C ASP A 330 3.93 9.61 -15.34
N PHE A 331 3.25 8.47 -15.22
CA PHE A 331 1.98 8.31 -14.52
C PHE A 331 2.00 7.27 -13.39
N VAL A 332 2.90 6.29 -13.43
CA VAL A 332 2.97 5.18 -12.46
C VAL A 332 4.33 5.11 -11.76
N CYS A 333 4.35 5.06 -10.44
CA CYS A 333 5.57 4.79 -9.65
C CYS A 333 5.57 3.34 -9.22
N CYS A 334 6.69 2.62 -9.28
CA CYS A 334 6.78 1.28 -8.69
C CYS A 334 7.67 1.26 -7.45
N SER A 335 7.41 0.32 -6.53
CA SER A 335 8.30 0.10 -5.38
C SER A 335 9.52 -0.73 -5.79
N LYS A 336 10.73 -0.19 -5.61
CA LYS A 336 11.99 -0.91 -5.87
C LYS A 336 12.18 -2.18 -5.03
N GLU A 337 11.58 -2.22 -3.84
CA GLU A 337 11.65 -3.34 -2.90
C GLU A 337 10.27 -3.91 -2.59
N ALA A 338 10.20 -5.21 -2.27
CA ALA A 338 8.97 -5.88 -1.88
C ALA A 338 8.57 -5.56 -0.43
N LEU A 339 7.27 -5.41 -0.17
CA LEU A 339 6.72 -5.04 1.14
C LEU A 339 7.17 -5.98 2.28
N ASP A 340 7.14 -7.28 2.05
CA ASP A 340 7.54 -8.29 3.04
C ASP A 340 9.05 -8.32 3.27
N ARG A 341 9.86 -8.15 2.21
CA ARG A 341 11.32 -8.04 2.32
C ARG A 341 11.71 -6.79 3.11
N GLN A 342 11.07 -5.66 2.86
CA GLN A 342 11.40 -4.41 3.54
C GLN A 342 10.96 -4.42 5.00
N GLU A 343 9.76 -4.93 5.32
CA GLU A 343 9.33 -5.08 6.72
C GLU A 343 10.30 -6.02 7.48
N GLU A 344 10.79 -7.09 6.84
CA GLU A 344 11.80 -7.97 7.44
C GLU A 344 13.14 -7.26 7.69
N LEU A 345 13.58 -6.38 6.79
CA LEU A 345 14.78 -5.55 6.98
C LEU A 345 14.61 -4.56 8.15
N CYS A 346 13.45 -3.91 8.26
CA CYS A 346 13.11 -3.03 9.39
C CYS A 346 13.01 -3.80 10.72
N ARG A 347 12.37 -4.98 10.70
CA ARG A 347 12.27 -5.87 11.87
C ARG A 347 13.64 -6.32 12.38
N ARG A 348 14.58 -6.64 11.48
CA ARG A 348 15.98 -6.96 11.84
C ARG A 348 16.75 -5.80 12.46
N ARG A 349 16.34 -4.55 12.20
CA ARG A 349 16.88 -3.35 12.86
C ARG A 349 16.22 -3.07 14.22
N GLY A 350 15.27 -3.91 14.65
CA GLY A 350 14.65 -3.84 15.99
C GLY A 350 13.57 -2.76 16.15
N ASN A 351 13.13 -2.11 15.06
CA ASN A 351 12.13 -1.05 15.14
C ASN A 351 11.11 -1.14 13.99
N ASP A 352 9.85 -1.42 14.33
CA ASP A 352 8.73 -1.52 13.39
C ASP A 352 8.32 -0.17 12.77
N ALA A 353 8.56 0.94 13.48
CA ALA A 353 8.25 2.28 12.99
C ALA A 353 9.05 2.63 11.73
N LEU A 354 10.24 2.05 11.55
CA LEU A 354 11.04 2.17 10.32
C LEU A 354 10.30 1.66 9.07
N TYR A 355 9.46 0.62 9.20
CA TYR A 355 8.67 0.14 8.07
C TYR A 355 7.52 1.09 7.72
N THR A 356 6.90 1.69 8.75
CA THR A 356 5.89 2.74 8.55
C THR A 356 6.50 3.99 7.93
N GLY A 357 7.70 4.40 8.35
CA GLY A 357 8.47 5.48 7.74
C GLY A 357 8.83 5.21 6.28
N TRP A 358 9.28 3.99 5.96
CA TRP A 358 9.52 3.60 4.57
C TRP A 358 8.24 3.62 3.71
N LEU A 359 7.09 3.21 4.26
CA LEU A 359 5.81 3.35 3.56
C LEU A 359 5.50 4.82 3.29
N ILE A 360 5.67 5.73 4.26
CA ILE A 360 5.51 7.18 4.04
C ILE A 360 6.43 7.65 2.91
N GLU A 361 7.72 7.29 2.95
CA GLU A 361 8.69 7.63 1.90
C GLU A 361 8.30 7.12 0.51
N LEU A 362 7.69 5.93 0.42
CA LEU A 362 7.19 5.37 -0.84
C LEU A 362 6.05 6.23 -1.43
N PHE A 363 5.10 6.69 -0.61
CA PHE A 363 4.05 7.61 -1.07
C PHE A 363 4.60 8.99 -1.42
N LEU A 364 5.53 9.53 -0.63
CA LEU A 364 6.16 10.83 -0.93
C LEU A 364 6.95 10.77 -2.25
N THR A 365 7.69 9.68 -2.49
CA THR A 365 8.38 9.44 -3.77
C THR A 365 7.38 9.38 -4.94
N ALA A 366 6.25 8.67 -4.76
CA ALA A 366 5.20 8.60 -5.77
C ALA A 366 4.53 9.97 -6.04
N LEU A 367 4.49 10.88 -5.06
CA LEU A 367 4.09 12.27 -5.30
C LEU A 367 5.15 13.05 -6.06
N ASP A 368 6.42 12.99 -5.65
CA ASP A 368 7.48 13.81 -6.26
C ASP A 368 7.71 13.44 -7.73
N CYS A 369 7.58 12.16 -8.11
CA CYS A 369 7.58 11.73 -9.51
C CYS A 369 6.45 12.33 -10.37
N ARG A 370 5.42 12.94 -9.77
CA ARG A 370 4.16 13.32 -10.45
C ARG A 370 3.69 14.76 -10.16
N THR A 371 4.37 15.46 -9.24
CA THR A 371 3.98 16.80 -8.73
C THR A 371 5.18 17.72 -8.44
N GLY A 372 6.40 17.28 -8.80
CA GLY A 372 7.67 17.99 -8.63
C GLY A 372 8.09 18.81 -9.84
#